data_AF-A0A7W7ZIQ7-F1
#
_entry.id   AF-A0A7W7ZIQ7-F1
#
_cell.length_a   1.000
_cell.length_b   1.000
_cell.length_c   1.000
_cell.angle_alpha   90.00
_cell.angle_beta   90.00
_cell.angle_gamma   90.00
#
_symmetry.space_group_name_H-M   'P 1'
#
loop_
_entity.id
_entity.type
_entity.pdbx_description
1 polymer ?
#
loop_
_entity_poly.entity_id
_entity_poly.type
_entity_poly.pdbx_seq_one_letter_code
_entity_poly.pdbx_strand_id
1 'polypeptide(L)'
;MKGPVQRSLHCPCGNEKILALGLCSTCYTLKRQDEEYFGGHREEVLARDGYRCRVPNCATVKRGKRSVAVHHRKPGNSDPKLMITLCLPCHAKVSRTQFLENEWPELLRILWREQHPDAHEQTTLDFKVRGPGAAAVPLFEIKVSQK
;
A
#
# COMPACT_ATOMS: atom_id res chain seq x y z
N MET A 1 8.86 -26.40 -42.30
CA MET A 1 8.30 -25.49 -41.27
C MET A 1 7.80 -26.33 -40.12
N LYS A 2 8.33 -26.17 -38.90
CA LYS A 2 7.76 -26.86 -37.73
C LYS A 2 6.47 -26.10 -37.35
N GLY A 3 5.34 -26.79 -37.40
CA GLY A 3 4.06 -26.23 -36.95
C GLY A 3 4.11 -25.87 -35.46
N PRO A 4 3.16 -25.05 -34.97
CA PRO A 4 3.07 -24.72 -33.56
C PRO A 4 2.89 -25.99 -32.74
N VAL A 5 3.87 -26.30 -31.88
CA VAL A 5 3.83 -27.46 -30.98
C VAL A 5 3.20 -27.02 -29.66
N GLN A 6 2.07 -27.64 -29.29
CA GLN A 6 1.44 -27.39 -28.00
C GLN A 6 2.36 -27.89 -26.87
N ARG A 7 2.83 -26.97 -26.02
CA ARG A 7 3.84 -27.26 -24.99
C ARG A 7 3.28 -27.96 -23.74
N SER A 8 1.98 -27.87 -23.47
CA SER A 8 1.33 -28.55 -22.34
C SER A 8 -0.12 -28.88 -22.66
N LEU A 9 -0.63 -29.97 -22.06
CA LEU A 9 -2.05 -30.33 -22.14
C LEU A 9 -2.91 -29.51 -21.16
N HIS A 10 -2.31 -29.01 -20.08
CA HIS A 10 -2.99 -28.24 -19.05
C HIS A 10 -2.11 -27.07 -18.57
N CYS A 11 -2.75 -26.02 -18.09
CA CYS A 11 -2.08 -24.90 -17.44
C CYS A 11 -1.54 -25.37 -16.08
N PRO A 12 -0.42 -24.82 -15.55
CA PRO A 12 0.05 -25.13 -14.20
C PRO A 12 -0.98 -24.91 -13.09
N CYS A 13 -2.00 -24.07 -13.33
CA CYS A 13 -3.11 -23.89 -12.39
C CYS A 13 -4.19 -24.99 -12.46
N GLY A 14 -4.02 -26.01 -13.31
CA GLY A 14 -4.96 -27.11 -13.52
C GLY A 14 -6.03 -26.85 -14.59
N ASN A 15 -6.09 -25.65 -15.19
CA ASN A 15 -7.06 -25.36 -16.24
C ASN A 15 -6.65 -26.01 -17.58
N GLU A 16 -7.54 -26.80 -18.17
CA GLU A 16 -7.36 -27.49 -19.45
C GLU A 16 -7.35 -26.54 -20.67
N LYS A 17 -8.00 -25.38 -20.58
CA LYS A 17 -8.13 -24.43 -21.69
C LYS A 17 -6.90 -23.55 -21.81
N ILE A 18 -5.93 -24.00 -22.61
CA ILE A 18 -4.71 -23.25 -22.93
C ILE A 18 -5.00 -22.14 -23.94
N LEU A 19 -4.52 -20.92 -23.65
CA LEU A 19 -4.53 -19.79 -24.58
C LEU A 19 -3.19 -19.69 -25.32
N ALA A 20 -2.08 -19.51 -24.59
CA ALA A 20 -0.75 -19.31 -25.16
C ALA A 20 0.35 -19.68 -24.14
N LEU A 21 1.54 -20.05 -24.64
CA LEU A 21 2.71 -20.39 -23.81
C LEU A 21 2.48 -21.50 -22.77
N GLY A 22 1.49 -22.37 -22.98
CA GLY A 22 1.09 -23.40 -22.00
C GLY A 22 0.30 -22.85 -20.81
N LEU A 23 -0.27 -21.65 -20.91
CA LEU A 23 -1.06 -20.99 -19.87
C LEU A 23 -2.51 -20.80 -20.33
N CYS A 24 -3.45 -20.92 -19.39
CA CYS A 24 -4.84 -20.50 -19.61
C CYS A 24 -4.94 -18.97 -19.70
N SER A 25 -6.08 -18.45 -20.17
CA SER A 25 -6.29 -16.99 -20.34
C SER A 25 -5.99 -16.18 -19.08
N THR A 26 -6.40 -16.67 -17.91
CA THR A 26 -6.17 -16.02 -16.61
C THR A 26 -4.68 -16.01 -16.26
N CYS A 27 -4.00 -17.16 -16.28
CA CYS A 27 -2.59 -17.25 -15.94
C CYS A 27 -1.70 -16.51 -16.95
N TYR A 28 -2.08 -16.53 -18.23
CA TYR A 28 -1.41 -15.75 -19.26
C TYR A 28 -1.52 -14.25 -18.97
N THR A 29 -2.72 -13.76 -18.64
CA THR A 29 -2.93 -12.35 -18.29
C THR A 29 -2.16 -11.95 -17.04
N LEU A 30 -2.20 -12.77 -15.99
CA LEU A 30 -1.47 -12.51 -14.75
C LEU A 30 0.04 -12.48 -14.97
N LYS A 31 0.58 -13.40 -15.77
CA LYS A 31 2.01 -13.40 -16.12
C LYS A 31 2.41 -12.15 -16.89
N ARG A 32 1.61 -11.75 -17.89
CA ARG A 32 1.84 -10.51 -18.62
C ARG A 32 1.82 -9.28 -17.71
N GLN A 33 0.85 -9.22 -16.78
CA GLN A 33 0.76 -8.12 -15.81
C GLN A 33 1.94 -8.12 -14.84
N ASP A 34 2.43 -9.29 -14.44
CA ASP A 34 3.65 -9.41 -13.64
C ASP A 34 4.86 -8.85 -14.39
N GLU A 35 5.04 -9.25 -15.65
CA GLU A 35 6.09 -8.72 -16.54
C GLU A 35 5.96 -7.20 -16.76
N GLU A 36 4.76 -6.71 -17.05
CA GLU A 36 4.49 -5.30 -17.36
C GLU A 36 4.64 -4.38 -16.15
N TYR A 37 4.12 -4.78 -14.98
CA TYR A 37 4.07 -3.90 -13.80
C TYR A 37 5.17 -4.18 -12.79
N PHE A 38 5.71 -5.39 -12.73
CA PHE A 38 6.67 -5.81 -11.71
C PHE A 38 7.93 -6.46 -12.30
N GLY A 39 8.14 -6.41 -13.62
CA GLY A 39 9.30 -7.03 -14.27
C GLY A 39 9.35 -8.55 -14.14
N GLY A 40 8.24 -9.21 -13.79
CA GLY A 40 8.20 -10.65 -13.51
C GLY A 40 8.66 -11.04 -12.11
N HIS A 41 8.86 -10.07 -11.21
CA HIS A 41 9.39 -10.29 -9.87
C HIS A 41 8.33 -10.33 -8.77
N ARG A 42 7.03 -10.24 -9.10
CA ARG A 42 5.97 -10.17 -8.08
C ARG A 42 5.99 -11.37 -7.14
N GLU A 43 6.09 -12.59 -7.67
CA GLU A 43 6.08 -13.80 -6.83
C GLU A 43 7.38 -13.93 -6.01
N GLU A 44 8.52 -13.51 -6.55
CA GLU A 44 9.82 -13.46 -5.84
C GLU A 44 9.73 -12.56 -4.59
N VAL A 45 9.20 -11.34 -4.76
CA VAL A 45 9.02 -10.38 -3.68
C VAL A 45 8.04 -10.89 -2.62
N LEU A 46 6.91 -11.46 -3.06
CA LEU A 46 5.93 -12.06 -2.14
C LEU A 46 6.53 -13.22 -1.35
N ALA A 47 7.29 -14.10 -2.00
CA ALA A 47 7.94 -15.24 -1.35
C ALA A 47 9.00 -14.77 -0.35
N ARG A 48 9.86 -13.81 -0.73
CA ARG A 48 10.85 -13.17 0.15
C ARG A 48 10.21 -12.61 1.42
N ASP A 49 9.05 -11.98 1.28
CA ASP A 49 8.33 -11.35 2.39
C ASP A 49 7.41 -12.34 3.14
N GLY A 50 7.44 -13.63 2.78
CA GLY A 50 6.65 -14.69 3.41
C GLY A 50 5.15 -14.57 3.20
N TYR A 51 4.72 -13.91 2.11
CA TYR A 51 3.34 -13.57 1.80
C TYR A 51 2.64 -12.80 2.93
N ARG A 52 3.38 -11.93 3.60
CA ARG A 52 2.90 -11.14 4.75
C ARG A 52 3.25 -9.67 4.57
N CYS A 53 2.42 -8.82 5.18
CA CYS A 53 2.73 -7.40 5.29
C CYS A 53 4.04 -7.22 6.05
N ARG A 54 4.94 -6.40 5.52
CA ARG A 54 6.23 -6.07 6.16
C ARG A 54 6.15 -4.94 7.20
N VAL A 55 5.00 -4.26 7.31
CA VAL A 55 4.78 -3.26 8.37
C VAL A 55 4.77 -3.97 9.73
N PRO A 56 5.63 -3.55 10.69
CA PRO A 56 5.67 -4.13 12.02
C PRO A 56 4.32 -4.03 12.73
N ASN A 57 3.97 -5.07 13.50
CA ASN A 57 2.74 -5.14 14.29
C ASN A 57 1.44 -4.93 13.49
N CYS A 58 1.45 -5.14 12.16
CA CYS A 58 0.26 -5.06 11.34
C CYS A 58 -0.74 -6.16 11.73
N ALA A 59 -1.81 -5.79 12.45
CA ALA A 59 -2.84 -6.72 12.91
C ALA A 59 -3.79 -7.21 11.80
N THR A 60 -3.74 -6.62 10.60
CA THR A 60 -4.69 -6.92 9.51
C THR A 60 -4.41 -8.24 8.79
N VAL A 61 -3.43 -9.03 9.23
CA VAL A 61 -3.01 -10.26 8.55
C VAL A 61 -3.98 -11.41 8.87
N LYS A 62 -5.21 -11.37 8.31
CA LYS A 62 -5.97 -12.60 8.06
C LYS A 62 -5.44 -13.25 6.78
N ARG A 63 -5.06 -14.52 6.94
CA ARG A 63 -4.17 -15.36 6.09
C ARG A 63 -4.54 -15.39 4.60
N GLY A 64 -3.53 -15.28 3.72
CA GLY A 64 -3.60 -15.73 2.32
C GLY A 64 -3.00 -14.77 1.29
N LYS A 65 -2.54 -15.29 0.14
CA LYS A 65 -1.94 -14.51 -0.97
C LYS A 65 -2.82 -13.37 -1.52
N ARG A 66 -4.13 -13.39 -1.23
CA ARG A 66 -5.13 -12.41 -1.71
C ARG A 66 -5.28 -11.16 -0.83
N SER A 67 -4.69 -11.13 0.36
CA SER A 67 -4.77 -9.98 1.27
C SER A 67 -3.55 -9.05 1.22
N VAL A 68 -2.59 -9.34 0.32
CA VAL A 68 -1.33 -8.60 0.17
C VAL A 68 -1.07 -8.20 -1.28
N ALA A 69 -0.34 -7.10 -1.45
CA ALA A 69 0.08 -6.53 -2.72
C ALA A 69 1.57 -6.16 -2.66
N VAL A 70 2.22 -6.18 -3.82
CA VAL A 70 3.59 -5.67 -3.99
C VAL A 70 3.52 -4.18 -4.27
N HIS A 71 4.28 -3.41 -3.51
CA HIS A 71 4.38 -1.95 -3.62
C HIS A 71 5.76 -1.56 -4.14
N HIS A 72 5.81 -0.63 -5.08
CA HIS A 72 7.05 -0.03 -5.57
C HIS A 72 7.45 1.14 -4.67
N ARG A 73 8.62 1.06 -4.02
CA ARG A 73 9.19 2.18 -3.25
C ARG A 73 9.66 3.31 -4.14
N LYS A 74 10.06 2.98 -5.37
CA LYS A 74 10.36 3.94 -6.44
C LYS A 74 9.45 3.65 -7.63
N PRO A 75 8.46 4.52 -7.94
CA PRO A 75 7.56 4.31 -9.06
C PRO A 75 8.30 4.04 -10.37
N GLY A 76 7.85 3.04 -11.13
CA GLY A 76 8.45 2.64 -12.41
C GLY A 76 9.78 1.88 -12.32
N ASN A 77 10.29 1.59 -11.12
CA ASN A 77 11.48 0.77 -10.95
C ASN A 77 11.10 -0.64 -10.46
N SER A 78 11.32 -1.64 -11.33
CA SER A 78 11.00 -3.03 -11.03
C SER A 78 12.15 -3.85 -10.44
N ASP A 79 13.15 -3.22 -9.81
CA ASP A 79 14.15 -3.93 -8.99
C ASP A 79 13.46 -4.53 -7.75
N PRO A 80 13.51 -5.86 -7.53
CA PRO A 80 12.94 -6.52 -6.35
C PRO A 80 13.36 -5.88 -5.02
N LYS A 81 14.57 -5.30 -4.93
CA LYS A 81 15.07 -4.62 -3.73
C LYS A 81 14.31 -3.33 -3.41
N LEU A 82 13.71 -2.71 -4.43
CA LEU A 82 12.87 -1.52 -4.32
C LEU A 82 11.38 -1.85 -4.29
N MET A 83 11.03 -3.12 -4.10
CA MET A 83 9.65 -3.58 -3.89
C MET A 83 9.44 -4.13 -2.48
N ILE A 84 8.22 -4.01 -1.97
CA ILE A 84 7.85 -4.51 -0.65
C ILE A 84 6.42 -5.03 -0.61
N THR A 85 6.18 -6.11 0.13
CA THR A 85 4.85 -6.67 0.34
C THR A 85 4.10 -5.94 1.46
N LEU A 86 2.94 -5.38 1.13
CA LEU A 86 2.03 -4.71 2.06
C LEU A 86 0.66 -5.38 2.04
N CYS A 87 -0.06 -5.36 3.15
CA CYS A 87 -1.50 -5.66 3.12
C CYS A 87 -2.25 -4.53 2.40
N LEU A 88 -3.45 -4.82 1.89
CA LEU A 88 -4.26 -3.82 1.17
C LEU A 88 -4.49 -2.53 1.97
N PRO A 89 -4.77 -2.56 3.30
CA PRO A 89 -4.89 -1.32 4.07
C PRO A 89 -3.60 -0.51 4.18
N CYS A 90 -2.46 -1.15 4.47
CA CYS A 90 -1.17 -0.46 4.52
C CYS A 90 -0.78 0.09 3.14
N HIS A 91 -1.05 -0.68 2.08
CA HIS A 91 -0.83 -0.23 0.70
C HIS A 91 -1.68 1.01 0.38
N ALA A 92 -2.96 1.01 0.74
CA ALA A 92 -3.85 2.15 0.54
C ALA A 92 -3.40 3.37 1.35
N LYS A 93 -2.93 3.19 2.60
CA LYS A 93 -2.32 4.27 3.40
C LYS A 93 -1.16 4.91 2.66
N VAL A 94 -0.18 4.12 2.23
CA VAL A 94 1.00 4.64 1.52
C VAL A 94 0.63 5.28 0.17
N SER A 95 -0.35 4.75 -0.56
CA SER A 95 -0.60 5.17 -1.95
C SER A 95 -1.68 6.24 -2.12
N ARG A 96 -2.54 6.47 -1.12
CA ARG A 96 -3.77 7.26 -1.29
C ARG A 96 -3.96 8.38 -0.27
N THR A 97 -3.26 8.36 0.87
CA THR A 97 -3.44 9.45 1.86
C THR A 97 -2.63 10.66 1.45
N GLN A 98 -3.22 11.84 1.63
CA GLN A 98 -2.60 13.12 1.29
C GLN A 98 -1.72 13.68 2.40
N PHE A 99 -1.86 13.18 3.62
CA PHE A 99 -1.09 13.61 4.78
C PHE A 99 -0.54 12.40 5.54
N LEU A 100 0.57 12.65 6.23
CA LEU A 100 1.23 11.70 7.10
C LEU A 100 0.70 11.83 8.53
N GLU A 101 0.27 10.71 9.13
CA GLU A 101 -0.05 10.67 10.56
C GLU A 101 1.18 10.27 11.37
N ASN A 102 1.51 11.04 12.41
CA ASN A 102 2.69 10.80 13.24
C ASN A 102 2.68 9.46 13.98
N GLU A 103 1.50 8.91 14.27
CA GLU A 103 1.32 7.64 14.99
C GLU A 103 1.61 6.42 14.11
N TRP A 104 1.81 6.61 12.80
CA TRP A 104 2.10 5.49 11.92
C TRP A 104 3.45 4.84 12.24
N PRO A 105 3.55 3.50 12.11
CA PRO A 105 4.83 2.81 12.22
C PRO A 105 5.88 3.42 11.30
N GLU A 106 7.13 3.49 11.76
CA GLU A 106 8.24 4.15 11.04
C GLU A 106 8.33 3.71 9.58
N LEU A 107 8.25 2.40 9.30
CA LEU A 107 8.29 1.89 7.93
C LEU A 107 7.19 2.49 7.04
N LEU A 108 5.96 2.63 7.56
CA LEU A 108 4.85 3.19 6.81
C LEU A 108 5.08 4.69 6.52
N ARG A 109 5.71 5.41 7.45
CA ARG A 109 6.10 6.81 7.25
C ARG A 109 7.18 6.97 6.18
N ILE A 110 8.22 6.12 6.23
CA ILE A 110 9.26 6.08 5.19
C ILE A 110 8.66 5.83 3.81
N LEU A 111 7.84 4.78 3.68
CA LEU A 111 7.21 4.43 2.41
C LEU A 111 6.30 5.54 1.89
N TRP A 112 5.54 6.20 2.77
CA TRP A 112 4.69 7.32 2.39
C TRP A 112 5.50 8.51 1.85
N ARG A 113 6.63 8.86 2.48
CA ARG A 113 7.54 9.93 2.03
C ARG A 113 8.18 9.61 0.68
N GLU A 114 8.56 8.35 0.47
CA GLU A 114 9.09 7.88 -0.82
C GLU A 114 8.05 8.03 -1.95
N GLN A 115 6.78 7.76 -1.64
CA GLN A 115 5.68 7.88 -2.59
C GLN A 115 5.25 9.33 -2.84
N HIS A 116 5.49 10.23 -1.89
CA HIS A 116 5.03 11.62 -1.92
C HIS A 116 6.17 12.61 -1.55
N PRO A 117 7.21 12.75 -2.40
CA PRO A 117 8.38 13.56 -2.08
C PRO A 117 8.08 15.04 -1.88
N ASP A 118 7.03 15.56 -2.55
CA ASP A 118 6.64 16.98 -2.50
C ASP A 118 5.47 17.26 -1.54
N ALA A 119 4.95 16.24 -0.83
CA ALA A 119 3.80 16.42 0.03
C ALA A 119 4.16 17.02 1.39
N HIS A 120 3.27 17.86 1.91
CA HIS A 120 3.43 18.48 3.21
C HIS A 120 2.97 17.54 4.34
N GLU A 121 3.83 17.35 5.35
CA GLU A 121 3.48 16.58 6.55
C GLU A 121 2.58 17.42 7.47
N GLN A 122 1.44 16.85 7.88
CA GLN A 122 0.54 17.49 8.83
C GLN A 122 0.74 16.88 10.22
N THR A 123 1.26 17.68 11.15
CA THR A 123 1.43 17.26 12.55
C THR A 123 0.10 17.43 13.30
N THR A 124 -0.34 16.41 14.03
CA THR A 124 -1.48 16.53 14.95
C THR A 124 -1.17 17.56 16.03
N LEU A 125 -2.04 18.57 16.17
CA LEU A 125 -1.93 19.55 17.26
C LEU A 125 -2.36 18.88 18.57
N ASP A 126 -1.50 18.95 19.59
CA ASP A 126 -1.85 18.56 20.95
C ASP A 126 -2.61 19.71 21.62
N PHE A 127 -3.92 19.55 21.76
CA PHE A 127 -4.79 20.53 22.44
C PHE A 127 -4.72 20.43 23.98
N LYS A 128 -3.81 19.63 24.55
CA LYS A 128 -3.54 19.67 25.99
C LYS A 128 -2.95 21.03 26.34
N VAL A 129 -3.82 21.95 26.78
CA VAL A 129 -3.46 23.25 27.30
C VAL A 129 -2.55 23.04 28.52
N ARG A 130 -1.23 23.20 28.34
CA ARG A 130 -0.26 23.26 29.43
C ARG A 130 -0.22 24.69 29.97
N GLY A 131 -1.31 25.14 30.57
CA GLY A 131 -1.44 26.49 31.12
C GLY A 131 -2.74 26.65 31.89
N PRO A 132 -2.84 27.67 32.76
CA PRO A 132 -4.12 28.01 33.36
C PRO A 132 -5.13 28.25 32.23
N GLY A 133 -6.36 27.75 32.41
CA GLY A 133 -7.43 27.97 31.45
C GLY A 133 -7.55 29.46 31.12
N ALA A 134 -7.75 29.79 29.85
CA ALA A 134 -7.92 31.18 29.43
C ALA A 134 -8.99 31.84 30.31
N ALA A 135 -8.67 33.00 30.90
CA ALA A 135 -9.62 33.74 31.71
C ALA A 135 -10.82 34.09 30.83
N ALA A 136 -12.03 33.78 31.32
CA ALA A 136 -13.25 34.18 30.65
C ALA A 136 -13.38 35.70 30.75
N VAL A 137 -13.02 36.40 29.67
CA VAL A 137 -13.23 37.84 29.56
C VAL A 137 -14.60 38.06 28.92
N PRO A 138 -15.49 38.85 29.54
CA PRO A 138 -16.79 39.16 28.94
C PRO A 138 -16.58 39.85 27.58
N LEU A 139 -17.22 39.30 26.54
CA LEU A 139 -17.10 39.80 25.17
C LEU A 139 -17.74 41.18 24.98
N PHE A 140 -18.65 41.57 25.88
CA PHE A 140 -19.35 42.86 25.86
C PHE A 140 -19.59 43.36 27.27
N GLU A 141 -19.52 44.69 27.46
CA GLU A 141 -19.93 45.34 28.70
C GLU A 141 -21.44 45.19 28.90
N ILE A 142 -21.87 44.52 29.97
CA ILE A 142 -23.27 44.45 30.36
C ILE A 142 -23.63 45.80 31.00
N LYS A 143 -24.17 46.73 30.19
CA LYS A 143 -24.81 47.94 30.73
C LYS A 143 -26.18 47.56 31.30
N VAL A 144 -26.24 47.41 32.62
CA VAL A 144 -27.51 47.23 33.33
C VAL A 144 -28.28 48.55 33.25
N SER A 145 -29.35 48.59 32.45
CA SER A 145 -30.26 49.74 32.42
C SER A 145 -31.05 49.75 33.73
N GLN A 146 -30.76 50.73 34.60
CA GLN A 146 -31.56 51.01 35.78
C GLN A 146 -32.90 51.61 35.33
N LYS A 147 -33.98 51.18 35.99
CA LYS A 147 -35.37 51.56 35.68
C LYS A 147 -35.86 52.59 36.68
#